data_AF-A0A9P0L7A9-F1
#
_entry.id   AF-A0A9P0L7A9-F1
#
_cell.length_a   1.000
_cell.length_b   1.000
_cell.length_c   1.000
_cell.angle_alpha   90.00
_cell.angle_beta   90.00
_cell.angle_gamma   90.00
#
_symmetry.space_group_name_H-M   'P 1'
#
loop_
_entity.id
_entity.type
_entity.pdbx_description
1 polymer ?
#
loop_
_entity_poly.entity_id
_entity_poly.type
_entity_poly.pdbx_seq_one_letter_code
_entity_poly.pdbx_strand_id
1 'polypeptide(L)'
;MVLSLENKIFLNYISRKLKLKDRRRSTRNLKRRLRRKRSQERYYSSLRKSRFIREAEELFTSIQIFDPADMEWTSVNSGQALPSEILEWQNRDQIAYWKSRAISLEYENRMLKQHLRNVYAQTIEDYSKQCEMEDDDSGKYSNRSEEKNRQKKASCRTKKKLVTPNLPESKQRADDMKKLYGDKSQKIMGMETAMQLDFERCKEQGKPSYWPNLPLKLRFE
;
A
#
# COMPACT_ATOMS: atom_id res chain seq x y z
N MET A 1 67.11 -27.26 8.18
CA MET A 1 66.06 -26.27 8.57
C MET A 1 65.58 -25.38 7.40
N VAL A 2 66.41 -25.10 6.39
CA VAL A 2 66.06 -24.21 5.25
C VAL A 2 64.91 -24.73 4.38
N LEU A 3 64.86 -26.04 4.10
CA LEU A 3 63.79 -26.69 3.30
C LEU A 3 62.38 -26.58 3.93
N SER A 4 62.28 -26.30 5.24
CA SER A 4 60.99 -26.13 5.92
C SER A 4 60.37 -24.74 5.67
N LEU A 5 61.22 -23.73 5.49
CA LEU A 5 60.78 -22.34 5.25
C LEU A 5 60.30 -22.16 3.81
N GLU A 6 61.01 -22.72 2.82
CA GLU A 6 60.61 -22.67 1.42
C GLU A 6 59.27 -23.38 1.17
N ASN A 7 59.08 -24.55 1.79
CA ASN A 7 57.80 -25.27 1.75
C ASN A 7 56.67 -24.47 2.40
N LYS A 8 56.92 -23.77 3.52
CA LYS A 8 55.92 -22.88 4.13
C LYS A 8 55.58 -21.69 3.24
N ILE A 9 56.56 -21.07 2.58
CA ILE A 9 56.36 -19.96 1.65
C ILE A 9 55.51 -20.41 0.45
N PHE A 10 55.82 -21.58 -0.12
CA PHE A 10 55.09 -22.16 -1.24
C PHE A 10 53.64 -22.52 -0.89
N LEU A 11 53.40 -23.14 0.26
CA LEU A 11 52.05 -23.45 0.76
C LEU A 11 51.24 -22.17 1.05
N ASN A 12 51.88 -21.11 1.53
CA ASN A 12 51.23 -19.82 1.76
C ASN A 12 50.87 -19.12 0.44
N TYR A 13 51.72 -19.22 -0.58
CA TYR A 13 51.43 -18.76 -1.94
C TYR A 13 50.23 -19.50 -2.56
N ILE A 14 50.17 -20.83 -2.46
CA ILE A 14 49.03 -21.63 -2.94
C ILE A 14 47.76 -21.23 -2.19
N SER A 15 47.82 -21.12 -0.87
CA SER A 15 46.69 -20.70 -0.04
C SER A 15 46.18 -19.31 -0.41
N ARG A 16 47.07 -18.35 -0.69
CA ARG A 16 46.71 -17.02 -1.19
C ARG A 16 46.07 -17.07 -2.57
N LYS A 17 46.60 -17.87 -3.50
CA LYS A 17 46.02 -18.05 -4.84
C LYS A 17 44.61 -18.67 -4.78
N LEU A 18 44.40 -19.65 -3.90
CA LEU A 18 43.08 -20.26 -3.68
C LEU A 18 42.09 -19.23 -3.10
N LYS A 19 42.48 -18.49 -2.05
CA LYS A 19 41.67 -17.40 -1.48
C LYS A 19 41.31 -16.34 -2.53
N LEU A 20 42.24 -15.97 -3.41
CA LEU A 20 41.98 -15.03 -4.51
C LEU A 20 41.01 -15.61 -5.56
N LYS A 21 41.13 -16.90 -5.91
CA LYS A 21 40.20 -17.59 -6.80
C LYS A 21 38.79 -17.65 -6.21
N ASP A 22 38.66 -17.96 -4.92
CA ASP A 22 37.37 -18.02 -4.22
C ASP A 22 36.73 -16.64 -4.13
N ARG A 23 37.51 -15.59 -3.84
CA ARG A 23 37.03 -14.20 -3.87
C ARG A 23 36.52 -13.81 -5.27
N ARG A 24 37.24 -14.19 -6.34
CA ARG A 24 36.81 -13.97 -7.74
C ARG A 24 35.54 -14.76 -8.09
N ARG A 25 35.38 -15.98 -7.57
CA ARG A 25 34.19 -16.81 -7.78
C ARG A 25 32.98 -16.23 -7.06
N SER A 26 33.17 -15.78 -5.81
CA SER A 26 32.16 -15.12 -4.99
C SER A 26 31.65 -13.83 -5.64
N THR A 27 32.54 -12.95 -6.11
CA THR A 27 32.12 -11.71 -6.80
C THR A 27 31.38 -11.98 -8.10
N ARG A 28 31.79 -12.98 -8.89
CA ARG A 28 31.05 -13.41 -10.09
C ARG A 28 29.65 -13.92 -9.75
N ASN A 29 29.51 -14.71 -8.69
CA ASN A 29 28.22 -15.23 -8.23
C ASN A 29 27.31 -14.11 -7.70
N LEU A 30 27.86 -13.15 -6.96
CA LEU A 30 27.13 -11.96 -6.50
C LEU A 30 26.62 -11.15 -7.70
N LYS A 31 27.46 -10.88 -8.69
CA LYS A 31 27.06 -10.18 -9.93
C LYS A 31 25.96 -10.93 -10.69
N ARG A 32 26.03 -12.26 -10.78
CA ARG A 32 24.97 -13.09 -11.39
C ARG A 32 23.66 -12.98 -10.62
N ARG A 33 23.70 -13.03 -9.28
CA ARG A 33 22.51 -12.90 -8.43
C ARG A 33 21.88 -11.51 -8.55
N LEU A 34 22.69 -10.45 -8.55
CA LEU A 34 22.22 -9.07 -8.76
C LEU A 34 21.59 -8.87 -10.14
N ARG A 35 22.15 -9.46 -11.20
CA ARG A 35 21.53 -9.43 -12.54
C ARG A 35 20.16 -10.10 -12.55
N ARG A 36 20.02 -11.27 -11.91
CA ARG A 36 18.72 -11.94 -11.77
C ARG A 36 17.72 -11.09 -10.99
N LYS A 37 18.15 -10.47 -9.88
CA LYS A 37 17.31 -9.57 -9.08
C LYS A 37 16.81 -8.37 -9.89
N ARG A 38 17.72 -7.67 -10.59
CA ARG A 38 17.35 -6.54 -11.48
C ARG A 38 16.41 -6.96 -12.60
N SER A 39 16.60 -8.15 -13.18
CA SER A 39 15.69 -8.68 -14.21
C SER A 39 14.30 -8.98 -13.65
N GLN A 40 14.22 -9.55 -12.45
CA GLN A 40 12.94 -9.77 -11.76
C GLN A 40 12.26 -8.45 -11.43
N GLU A 41 12.99 -7.47 -10.90
CA GLU A 41 12.46 -6.13 -10.61
C GLU A 41 11.90 -5.46 -11.87
N ARG A 42 12.59 -5.57 -13.02
CA ARG A 42 12.08 -5.08 -14.31
C ARG A 42 10.77 -5.76 -14.72
N TYR A 43 10.70 -7.09 -14.60
CA TYR A 43 9.50 -7.86 -14.93
C TYR A 43 8.30 -7.53 -14.04
N TYR A 44 8.50 -7.41 -12.72
CA TYR A 44 7.44 -7.02 -11.81
C TYR A 44 7.02 -5.56 -12.00
N SER A 45 7.98 -4.68 -12.33
CA SER A 45 7.68 -3.28 -12.68
C SER A 45 6.87 -3.18 -13.96
N SER A 46 7.19 -3.95 -15.00
CA SER A 46 6.40 -3.99 -16.24
C SER A 46 5.00 -4.56 -16.00
N LEU A 47 4.87 -5.64 -15.22
CA LEU A 47 3.56 -6.19 -14.84
C LEU A 47 2.70 -5.19 -14.08
N ARG A 48 3.27 -4.45 -13.13
CA ARG A 48 2.54 -3.42 -12.35
C ARG A 48 2.06 -2.29 -13.27
N LYS A 49 2.91 -1.86 -14.22
CA LYS A 49 2.53 -0.88 -15.24
C LYS A 49 1.40 -1.41 -16.14
N SER A 50 1.49 -2.65 -16.63
CA SER A 50 0.45 -3.24 -17.48
C SER A 50 -0.89 -3.42 -16.78
N ARG A 51 -0.91 -3.73 -15.47
CA ARG A 51 -2.17 -3.77 -14.69
C ARG A 51 -2.81 -2.39 -14.57
N PHE A 52 -2.00 -1.39 -14.25
CA PHE A 52 -2.47 0.00 -14.16
C PHE A 52 -2.98 0.52 -15.51
N ILE A 53 -2.33 0.17 -16.62
CA ILE A 53 -2.77 0.53 -17.97
C ILE A 53 -4.13 -0.09 -18.29
N ARG A 54 -4.34 -1.38 -17.97
CA ARG A 54 -5.63 -2.04 -18.19
C ARG A 54 -6.77 -1.43 -17.36
N GLU A 55 -6.54 -1.15 -16.08
CA GLU A 55 -7.52 -0.46 -15.23
C GLU A 55 -7.85 0.93 -15.78
N ALA A 56 -6.85 1.68 -16.24
CA ALA A 56 -7.06 2.98 -16.85
C ALA A 56 -7.85 2.87 -18.17
N GLU A 57 -7.49 1.93 -19.06
CA GLU A 57 -8.20 1.70 -20.33
C GLU A 57 -9.65 1.29 -20.10
N GLU A 58 -9.94 0.42 -19.13
CA GLU A 58 -11.30 0.06 -18.73
C GLU A 58 -12.09 1.30 -18.25
N LEU A 59 -11.48 2.15 -17.40
CA LEU A 59 -12.08 3.42 -16.97
C LEU A 59 -12.29 4.39 -18.15
N PHE A 60 -11.33 4.52 -19.06
CA PHE A 60 -11.45 5.39 -20.23
C PHE A 60 -12.52 4.90 -21.22
N THR A 61 -12.70 3.59 -21.38
CA THR A 61 -13.82 3.04 -22.18
C THR A 61 -15.19 3.25 -21.54
N SER A 62 -15.25 3.37 -20.20
CA SER A 62 -16.49 3.65 -19.48
C SER A 62 -16.91 5.12 -19.54
N ILE A 63 -16.00 6.02 -19.90
CA ILE A 63 -16.30 7.43 -20.09
C ILE A 63 -16.95 7.58 -21.46
N GLN A 64 -18.27 7.71 -21.48
CA GLN A 64 -18.98 8.21 -22.66
C GLN A 64 -18.55 9.65 -22.91
N ILE A 65 -17.70 9.84 -23.92
CA ILE A 65 -17.36 11.15 -24.45
C ILE A 65 -18.58 11.60 -25.25
N PHE A 66 -19.42 12.43 -24.65
CA PHE A 66 -20.49 13.12 -25.36
C PHE A 66 -19.90 14.27 -26.17
N ASP A 67 -20.17 14.31 -27.46
CA ASP A 67 -19.93 15.49 -28.28
C ASP A 67 -20.88 16.59 -27.78
N PRO A 68 -20.43 17.83 -27.50
CA PRO A 68 -21.33 18.91 -27.07
C PRO A 68 -22.52 19.16 -28.01
N ALA A 69 -22.46 18.70 -29.26
CA ALA A 69 -23.57 18.73 -30.21
C ALA A 69 -24.61 17.60 -30.00
N ASP A 70 -24.19 16.45 -29.45
CA ASP A 70 -25.02 15.27 -29.16
C ASP A 70 -25.65 15.33 -27.76
N MET A 71 -25.31 16.34 -26.97
CA MET A 71 -26.21 16.82 -25.92
C MET A 71 -27.41 17.47 -26.62
N GLU A 72 -28.25 16.64 -27.25
CA GLU A 72 -29.60 17.00 -27.64
C GLU A 72 -30.24 17.54 -26.37
N TRP A 73 -30.24 18.86 -26.29
CA TRP A 73 -31.03 19.62 -25.36
C TRP A 73 -32.42 19.02 -25.52
N THR A 74 -32.89 18.27 -24.53
CA THR A 74 -34.31 18.01 -24.40
C THR A 74 -34.93 19.36 -24.04
N SER A 75 -35.02 20.23 -25.04
CA SER A 75 -36.05 21.23 -25.13
C SER A 75 -37.32 20.40 -25.06
N VAL A 76 -37.87 20.32 -23.86
CA VAL A 76 -39.23 19.85 -23.66
C VAL A 76 -40.12 20.90 -24.33
N ASN A 77 -40.19 20.86 -25.65
CA ASN A 77 -41.20 21.49 -26.48
C ASN A 77 -41.00 21.15 -27.96
N SER A 78 -41.33 19.92 -28.29
CA SER A 78 -41.66 19.50 -29.65
C SER A 78 -43.07 19.99 -30.10
N GLY A 79 -43.55 21.16 -29.66
CA GLY A 79 -44.90 21.59 -30.09
C GLY A 79 -45.35 23.03 -29.86
N GLN A 80 -44.74 23.82 -28.97
CA GLN A 80 -45.14 25.22 -28.75
C GLN A 80 -43.92 26.11 -28.52
N ALA A 81 -43.77 27.17 -29.32
CA ALA A 81 -42.73 28.16 -29.11
C ALA A 81 -42.97 28.84 -27.76
N LEU A 82 -42.15 28.52 -26.76
CA LEU A 82 -42.17 29.21 -25.47
C LEU A 82 -41.83 30.68 -25.68
N PRO A 83 -42.52 31.62 -24.98
CA PRO A 83 -42.16 33.02 -24.98
C PRO A 83 -40.66 33.23 -24.72
N SER A 84 -40.03 34.13 -25.49
CA SER A 84 -38.59 34.37 -25.47
C SER A 84 -38.03 34.63 -24.06
N GLU A 85 -38.81 35.27 -23.18
CA GLU A 85 -38.43 35.55 -21.79
C GLU A 85 -38.22 34.30 -20.94
N ILE A 86 -39.02 33.24 -21.15
CA ILE A 86 -38.88 31.97 -20.42
C ILE A 86 -37.61 31.25 -20.87
N LEU A 87 -37.30 31.32 -22.16
CA LEU A 87 -36.09 30.77 -22.76
C LEU A 87 -34.83 31.48 -22.23
N GLU A 88 -34.88 32.82 -22.11
CA GLU A 88 -33.81 33.60 -21.49
C GLU A 88 -33.60 33.23 -20.02
N TRP A 89 -34.68 33.08 -19.26
CA TRP A 89 -34.62 32.68 -17.86
C TRP A 89 -33.98 31.31 -17.69
N GLN A 90 -34.40 30.33 -18.48
CA GLN A 90 -33.84 28.98 -18.45
C GLN A 90 -32.35 28.97 -18.82
N ASN A 91 -31.95 29.76 -19.82
CA ASN A 91 -30.55 29.91 -20.19
C ASN A 91 -29.72 30.56 -19.07
N ARG A 92 -30.24 31.62 -18.43
CA ARG A 92 -29.54 32.28 -17.30
C ARG A 92 -29.39 31.34 -16.12
N ASP A 93 -30.42 30.57 -15.80
CA ASP A 93 -30.41 29.61 -14.70
C ASP A 93 -29.40 28.47 -14.94
N GLN A 94 -29.39 27.90 -16.15
CA GLN A 94 -28.40 26.90 -16.52
C GLN A 94 -26.98 27.44 -16.48
N ILE A 95 -26.74 28.65 -17.00
CA ILE A 95 -25.42 29.29 -16.93
C ILE A 95 -25.01 29.51 -15.46
N ALA A 96 -25.93 29.92 -14.59
CA ALA A 96 -25.67 30.09 -13.17
C ALA A 96 -25.33 28.75 -12.50
N TYR A 97 -26.09 27.69 -12.79
CA TYR A 97 -25.84 26.34 -12.30
C TYR A 97 -24.45 25.84 -12.71
N TRP A 98 -24.11 25.92 -13.99
CA TRP A 98 -22.82 25.45 -14.49
C TRP A 98 -21.65 26.29 -13.97
N LYS A 99 -21.82 27.60 -13.81
CA LYS A 99 -20.82 28.46 -13.16
C LYS A 99 -20.59 28.04 -11.70
N SER A 100 -21.66 27.83 -10.94
CA SER A 100 -21.58 27.36 -9.55
C SER A 100 -20.87 25.99 -9.47
N ARG A 101 -21.24 25.06 -10.36
CA ARG A 101 -20.63 23.73 -10.42
C ARG A 101 -19.14 23.80 -10.78
N ALA A 102 -18.75 24.65 -11.73
CA ALA A 102 -17.36 24.85 -12.11
C ALA A 102 -16.51 25.39 -10.96
N ILE A 103 -17.03 26.38 -10.21
CA ILE A 103 -16.35 26.94 -9.03
C ILE A 103 -16.17 25.87 -7.94
N SER A 104 -17.21 25.08 -7.67
CA SER A 104 -17.14 23.98 -6.68
C SER A 104 -16.07 22.94 -7.07
N LEU A 105 -16.02 22.56 -8.35
CA LEU A 105 -15.03 21.60 -8.85
C LEU A 105 -13.61 22.18 -8.84
N GLU A 106 -13.45 23.48 -9.10
CA GLU A 106 -12.16 24.15 -9.01
C GLU A 106 -11.63 24.14 -7.56
N TYR A 107 -12.51 24.42 -6.59
CA TYR A 107 -12.17 24.36 -5.18
C TYR A 107 -11.75 22.94 -4.75
N GLU A 108 -12.52 21.92 -5.12
CA GLU A 108 -12.19 20.52 -4.86
C GLU A 108 -10.83 20.14 -5.48
N ASN A 109 -10.60 20.50 -6.75
CA ASN A 109 -9.33 20.26 -7.42
C ASN A 109 -8.16 20.93 -6.71
N ARG A 110 -8.34 22.14 -6.18
CA ARG A 110 -7.31 22.84 -5.40
C ARG A 110 -6.99 22.08 -4.11
N MET A 111 -8.01 21.62 -3.40
CA MET A 111 -7.85 20.85 -2.17
C MET A 111 -7.15 19.50 -2.43
N LEU A 112 -7.53 18.80 -3.50
CA LEU A 112 -6.87 17.54 -3.90
C LEU A 112 -5.39 17.76 -4.24
N LYS A 113 -5.06 18.82 -5.00
CA LYS A 113 -3.66 19.17 -5.30
C LYS A 113 -2.86 19.48 -4.04
N GLN A 114 -3.44 20.19 -3.08
CA GLN A 114 -2.79 20.50 -1.81
C GLN A 114 -2.57 19.23 -0.97
N HIS A 115 -3.57 18.36 -0.89
CA HIS A 115 -3.45 17.09 -0.19
C HIS A 115 -2.36 16.20 -0.80
N LEU A 116 -2.32 16.07 -2.12
CA LEU A 116 -1.26 15.33 -2.81
C LEU A 116 0.12 15.91 -2.49
N ARG A 117 0.29 17.23 -2.55
CA ARG A 117 1.57 17.87 -2.17
C ARG A 117 2.00 17.49 -0.76
N ASN A 118 1.08 17.50 0.20
CA ASN A 118 1.37 17.15 1.59
C ASN A 118 1.74 15.67 1.74
N VAL A 119 0.99 14.76 1.11
CA VAL A 119 1.29 13.33 1.14
C VAL A 119 2.65 13.05 0.49
N TYR A 120 2.93 13.64 -0.67
CA TYR A 120 4.22 13.46 -1.31
C TYR A 120 5.37 14.04 -0.48
N ALA A 121 5.20 15.21 0.15
CA ALA A 121 6.20 15.76 1.07
C ALA A 121 6.48 14.81 2.24
N GLN A 122 5.44 14.28 2.89
CA GLN A 122 5.58 13.28 3.97
C GLN A 122 6.30 12.02 3.49
N THR A 123 5.92 11.48 2.32
CA THR A 123 6.60 10.29 1.79
C THR A 123 8.09 10.54 1.54
N ILE A 124 8.46 11.71 1.01
CA ILE A 124 9.86 12.05 0.76
C ILE A 124 10.65 12.13 2.06
N GLU A 125 10.07 12.73 3.11
CA GLU A 125 10.69 12.78 4.43
C GLU A 125 10.83 11.39 5.08
N ASP A 126 9.84 10.52 4.92
CA ASP A 126 9.91 9.16 5.44
C ASP A 126 10.97 8.33 4.71
N TYR A 127 11.11 8.51 3.40
CA TYR A 127 12.20 7.91 2.62
C TYR A 127 13.57 8.47 3.02
N SER A 128 13.70 9.78 3.26
CA SER A 128 14.97 10.37 3.69
C SER A 128 15.38 9.89 5.07
N LYS A 129 14.44 9.82 6.03
CA LYS A 129 14.68 9.25 7.36
C LYS A 129 15.07 7.78 7.30
N GLN A 130 14.44 6.98 6.43
CA GLN A 130 14.85 5.58 6.26
C GLN A 130 16.29 5.44 5.75
N CYS A 131 16.73 6.30 4.83
CA CYS A 131 18.12 6.30 4.35
C CYS A 131 19.11 6.68 5.47
N GLU A 132 18.79 7.68 6.30
CA GLU A 132 19.64 8.10 7.42
C GLU A 132 19.80 7.00 8.49
N MET A 133 18.76 6.19 8.71
CA MET A 133 18.80 5.08 9.67
C MET A 133 19.59 3.86 9.16
N GLU A 134 19.83 3.74 7.84
CA GLU A 134 20.65 2.67 7.24
C GLU A 134 22.16 2.95 7.36
N ASP A 135 22.58 4.22 7.51
CA ASP A 135 23.99 4.59 7.62
C ASP A 135 24.60 4.32 9.02
N ASP A 136 23.78 4.34 10.08
CA ASP A 136 24.21 4.07 11.46
C ASP A 136 24.36 2.57 11.81
N ASP A 137 23.84 1.66 10.96
CA ASP A 137 23.82 0.21 11.22
C ASP A 137 24.81 -0.61 10.35
N SER A 138 25.77 0.05 9.70
CA SER A 138 26.77 -0.65 8.85
C SER A 138 27.92 -1.32 9.64
N GLY A 139 27.99 -1.13 10.96
CA GLY A 139 29.13 -1.54 11.79
C GLY A 139 29.01 -2.83 12.63
N LYS A 140 27.82 -3.42 12.83
CA LYS A 140 27.62 -4.48 13.86
C LYS A 140 27.12 -5.85 13.38
N TYR A 141 26.92 -6.07 12.09
CA TYR A 141 26.24 -7.27 11.57
C TYR A 141 27.10 -8.37 10.95
N SER A 142 28.42 -8.42 11.21
CA SER A 142 29.25 -9.53 10.69
C SER A 142 29.35 -10.75 11.62
N ASN A 143 29.06 -10.65 12.92
CA ASN A 143 29.46 -11.69 13.88
C ASN A 143 28.31 -12.42 14.62
N ARG A 144 27.02 -12.13 14.32
CA ARG A 144 25.87 -12.69 15.08
C ARG A 144 25.01 -13.69 14.30
N SER A 145 25.26 -13.87 13.01
CA SER A 145 24.41 -14.66 12.10
C SER A 145 24.80 -16.15 12.01
N GLU A 146 25.99 -16.53 12.46
CA GLU A 146 26.44 -17.93 12.35
C GLU A 146 26.01 -18.80 13.56
N GLU A 147 25.89 -18.23 14.75
CA GLU A 147 25.53 -18.98 15.97
C GLU A 147 24.03 -19.35 16.03
N LYS A 148 23.13 -18.46 15.59
CA LYS A 148 21.66 -18.65 15.69
C LYS A 148 21.08 -19.66 14.70
N ASN A 149 21.83 -20.05 13.68
CA ASN A 149 21.35 -20.98 12.64
C ASN A 149 21.54 -22.46 13.01
N ARG A 150 22.34 -22.79 14.03
CA ARG A 150 22.45 -24.16 14.56
C ARG A 150 21.30 -24.53 15.51
N GLN A 151 20.81 -23.58 16.31
CA GLN A 151 19.72 -23.83 17.26
C GLN A 151 18.32 -23.92 16.62
N LYS A 152 18.09 -23.28 15.46
CA LYS A 152 16.76 -23.25 14.82
C LYS A 152 16.35 -24.54 14.09
N LYS A 153 17.25 -25.49 13.86
CA LYS A 153 16.90 -26.77 13.19
C LYS A 153 16.34 -27.85 14.13
N ALA A 154 16.41 -27.66 15.45
CA ALA A 154 15.89 -28.62 16.42
C ALA A 154 14.47 -28.31 16.95
N SER A 155 13.95 -27.09 16.77
CA SER A 155 12.67 -26.65 17.37
C SER A 155 11.45 -26.81 16.45
N CYS A 156 11.57 -27.50 15.31
CA CYS A 156 10.46 -27.73 14.40
C CYS A 156 9.71 -29.04 14.74
N ARG A 157 9.15 -29.13 15.96
CA ARG A 157 8.05 -30.08 16.24
C ARG A 157 7.28 -29.73 17.51
N THR A 158 6.78 -28.50 17.61
CA THR A 158 5.84 -28.16 18.68
C THR A 158 4.65 -27.43 18.07
N LYS A 159 3.51 -28.10 18.09
CA LYS A 159 2.21 -27.63 17.62
C LYS A 159 1.94 -26.25 18.25
N LYS A 160 1.87 -25.20 17.43
CA LYS A 160 1.45 -23.87 17.89
C LYS A 160 -0.02 -23.97 18.31
N LYS A 161 -0.28 -23.92 19.62
CA LYS A 161 -1.61 -23.59 20.13
C LYS A 161 -1.94 -22.18 19.63
N LEU A 162 -3.10 -22.02 19.01
CA LEU A 162 -3.68 -20.73 18.67
C LEU A 162 -3.86 -19.96 19.98
N VAL A 163 -3.10 -18.87 20.16
CA VAL A 163 -3.33 -17.94 21.27
C VAL A 163 -4.44 -17.01 20.80
N THR A 164 -5.64 -17.20 21.35
CA THR A 164 -6.72 -16.23 21.27
C THR A 164 -6.20 -14.91 21.86
N PRO A 165 -6.31 -13.76 21.16
CA PRO A 165 -5.88 -12.49 21.72
C PRO A 165 -6.61 -12.27 23.04
N ASN A 166 -5.87 -12.04 24.13
CA ASN A 166 -6.44 -11.61 25.39
C ASN A 166 -7.14 -10.27 25.14
N LEU A 167 -8.46 -10.30 25.00
CA LEU A 167 -9.29 -9.12 25.04
C LEU A 167 -9.10 -8.55 26.46
N PRO A 168 -8.50 -7.36 26.64
CA PRO A 168 -8.61 -6.70 27.93
C PRO A 168 -10.10 -6.59 28.23
N GLU A 169 -10.52 -7.10 29.39
CA GLU A 169 -11.91 -7.06 29.83
C GLU A 169 -12.45 -5.67 29.53
N SER A 170 -13.54 -5.56 28.76
CA SER A 170 -14.06 -4.32 28.18
C SER A 170 -14.18 -3.16 29.20
N LYS A 171 -14.32 -3.50 30.49
CA LYS A 171 -14.33 -2.58 31.62
C LYS A 171 -12.97 -1.90 31.87
N GLN A 172 -11.87 -2.65 31.88
CA GLN A 172 -10.52 -2.11 32.11
C GLN A 172 -10.14 -1.08 31.05
N ARG A 173 -10.48 -1.36 29.79
CA ARG A 173 -10.25 -0.42 28.68
C ARG A 173 -11.04 0.87 28.83
N ALA A 174 -12.29 0.79 29.28
CA ALA A 174 -13.12 1.98 29.49
C ALA A 174 -12.56 2.87 30.63
N ASP A 175 -12.09 2.25 31.72
CA ASP A 175 -11.47 2.95 32.85
C ASP A 175 -10.14 3.60 32.44
N ASP A 176 -9.31 2.89 31.67
CA ASP A 176 -8.05 3.43 31.12
C ASP A 176 -8.30 4.62 30.17
N MET A 177 -9.31 4.52 29.31
CA MET A 177 -9.72 5.63 28.43
C MET A 177 -10.23 6.82 29.22
N LYS A 178 -10.98 6.59 30.30
CA LYS A 178 -11.46 7.66 31.19
C LYS A 178 -10.31 8.32 31.95
N LYS A 179 -9.28 7.56 32.35
CA LYS A 179 -8.07 8.08 32.98
C LYS A 179 -7.22 8.92 32.02
N LEU A 180 -7.10 8.52 30.76
CA LEU A 180 -6.28 9.22 29.76
C LEU A 180 -6.97 10.44 29.13
N TYR A 181 -8.27 10.33 28.84
CA TYR A 181 -8.99 11.32 28.02
C TYR A 181 -10.15 12.00 28.75
N GLY A 182 -10.44 11.63 30.01
CA GLY A 182 -11.48 12.23 30.82
C GLY A 182 -12.86 12.15 30.17
N ASP A 183 -13.58 13.27 30.13
CA ASP A 183 -14.92 13.37 29.56
C ASP A 183 -14.97 13.11 28.04
N LYS A 184 -13.83 13.23 27.35
CA LYS A 184 -13.73 12.96 25.90
C LYS A 184 -13.51 11.49 25.58
N SER A 185 -13.33 10.64 26.58
CA SER A 185 -13.04 9.21 26.44
C SER A 185 -14.04 8.49 25.54
N GLN A 186 -15.34 8.70 25.73
CA GLN A 186 -16.38 8.11 24.89
C GLN A 186 -16.30 8.57 23.43
N LYS A 187 -16.00 9.85 23.19
CA LYS A 187 -15.85 10.39 21.84
C LYS A 187 -14.66 9.76 21.12
N ILE A 188 -13.51 9.66 21.79
CA ILE A 188 -12.30 9.04 21.23
C ILE A 188 -12.52 7.55 20.96
N MET A 189 -13.16 6.84 21.89
CA MET A 189 -13.49 5.42 21.71
C MET A 189 -14.46 5.20 20.53
N GLY A 190 -15.45 6.09 20.36
CA GLY A 190 -16.35 6.06 19.20
C GLY A 190 -15.61 6.30 17.89
N MET A 191 -14.69 7.27 17.85
CA MET A 191 -13.85 7.54 16.67
C MET A 191 -12.93 6.37 16.32
N GLU A 192 -12.28 5.77 17.31
CA GLU A 192 -11.41 4.59 17.11
C GLU A 192 -12.23 3.42 16.54
N THR A 193 -13.43 3.20 17.08
CA THR A 193 -14.34 2.14 16.62
C THR A 193 -14.79 2.39 15.19
N ALA A 194 -15.14 3.63 14.83
CA ALA A 194 -15.50 3.98 13.47
C ALA A 194 -14.35 3.71 12.48
N MET A 195 -13.11 4.10 12.82
CA MET A 195 -11.93 3.82 12.00
C MET A 195 -11.67 2.32 11.84
N GLN A 196 -11.85 1.53 12.92
CA GLN A 196 -11.69 0.09 12.89
C GLN A 196 -12.74 -0.59 11.99
N LEU A 197 -14.00 -0.14 12.05
CA LEU A 197 -15.07 -0.62 11.19
C LEU A 197 -14.83 -0.29 9.72
N ASP A 198 -14.33 0.90 9.41
CA ASP A 198 -13.97 1.28 8.04
C ASP A 198 -12.82 0.40 7.51
N PHE A 199 -11.83 0.12 8.35
CA PHE A 199 -10.76 -0.81 8.01
C PHE A 199 -11.28 -2.23 7.76
N GLU A 200 -12.17 -2.73 8.62
CA GLU A 200 -12.80 -4.04 8.47
C GLU A 200 -13.64 -4.12 7.19
N ARG A 201 -14.41 -3.08 6.87
CA ARG A 201 -15.17 -2.97 5.62
C ARG A 201 -14.27 -3.07 4.39
N CYS A 202 -13.16 -2.31 4.36
CA CYS A 202 -12.19 -2.37 3.27
C CYS A 202 -11.53 -3.76 3.16
N LYS A 203 -11.30 -4.43 4.29
CA LYS A 203 -10.73 -5.78 4.33
C LYS A 203 -11.72 -6.84 3.82
N GLU A 204 -13.00 -6.70 4.15
CA GLU A 204 -14.06 -7.57 3.66
C GLU A 204 -14.28 -7.43 2.15
N GLN A 205 -14.15 -6.23 1.58
CA GLN A 205 -14.26 -6.04 0.13
C GLN A 205 -13.21 -6.83 -0.67
N GLY A 206 -11.99 -6.97 -0.14
CA GLY A 206 -10.92 -7.74 -0.79
C GLY A 206 -11.04 -9.25 -0.65
N LYS A 207 -11.78 -9.74 0.36
CA LYS A 207 -12.07 -11.15 0.63
C LYS A 207 -13.41 -11.24 1.38
N PRO A 208 -14.56 -11.23 0.68
CA PRO A 208 -15.84 -11.35 1.35
C PRO A 208 -15.85 -12.66 2.11
N SER A 209 -15.88 -12.58 3.44
CA SER A 209 -16.03 -13.76 4.29
C SER A 209 -17.47 -14.22 4.11
N TYR A 210 -17.69 -15.20 3.22
CA TYR A 210 -18.95 -15.91 3.15
C TYR A 210 -19.16 -16.58 4.51
N TRP A 211 -19.87 -15.90 5.41
CA TRP A 211 -20.43 -16.51 6.61
C TRP A 211 -21.15 -17.79 6.18
N PRO A 212 -21.10 -18.87 6.98
CA PRO A 212 -21.74 -20.11 6.58
C PRO A 212 -23.18 -19.80 6.20
N ASN A 213 -23.51 -20.04 4.93
CA ASN A 213 -24.88 -20.07 4.43
C ASN A 213 -25.59 -21.13 5.28
N LEU A 214 -26.14 -20.73 6.41
CA LEU A 214 -26.84 -21.61 7.32
C LEU A 214 -28.13 -21.97 6.59
N PRO A 215 -28.32 -23.22 6.13
CA PRO A 215 -29.57 -23.58 5.50
C PRO A 215 -30.64 -23.57 6.60
N LEU A 216 -31.37 -22.46 6.70
CA LEU A 216 -32.51 -22.34 7.59
C LEU A 216 -33.60 -23.27 7.05
N LYS A 217 -33.71 -24.47 7.65
CA LYS A 217 -34.88 -25.33 7.47
C LYS A 217 -36.01 -24.75 8.33
N LEU A 218 -36.70 -23.75 7.81
CA LEU A 218 -37.95 -23.28 8.41
C LEU A 218 -39.01 -24.35 8.14
N ARG A 219 -39.37 -25.11 9.17
CA ARG A 219 -40.62 -25.89 9.16
C ARG A 219 -41.72 -24.96 9.65
N PHE A 220 -42.74 -24.76 8.82
CA PHE A 220 -43.98 -24.12 9.24
C PHE A 220 -44.94 -25.25 9.65
N GLU A 221 -45.43 -25.20 10.89
CA GLU A 221 -46.53 -26.04 11.39
C GLU A 221 -47.88 -25.43 11.02
#